data_AF-A0A379SZI4-F1
#
_entry.id   AF-A0A379SZI4-F1
#
_cell.length_a   1.000
_cell.length_b   1.000
_cell.length_c   1.000
_cell.angle_alpha   90.00
_cell.angle_beta   90.00
_cell.angle_gamma   90.00
#
_symmetry.space_group_name_H-M   'P 1'
#
loop_
_entity.id
_entity.type
_entity.pdbx_description
1 polymer ?
#
loop_
_entity_poly.entity_id
_entity_poly.type
_entity_poly.pdbx_seq_one_letter_code
_entity_poly.pdbx_strand_id
1 'polypeptide(L)' 'MLAGLREGGIDAHPVDPKEVDVAQLKAMGFQKAFIALHGRGGEDGTLQGMLELLGLPYTAAA' A
#
# COMPACT_ATOMS: atom_id res chain seq x y z
N MET A 1 -5.46 -9.22 7.81
CA MET A 1 -4.81 -9.22 6.48
C MET A 1 -3.30 -9.40 6.53
N LEU A 2 -2.55 -8.54 7.25
CA LEU A 2 -1.07 -8.64 7.32
C LEU A 2 -0.58 -10.03 7.75
N ALA A 3 -1.15 -10.60 8.82
CA ALA A 3 -0.82 -11.95 9.28
C ALA A 3 -1.06 -12.99 8.17
N GLY A 4 -2.20 -12.97 7.49
CA GLY A 4 -2.51 -13.89 6.40
C GLY A 4 -1.56 -13.78 5.20
N LEU A 5 -1.10 -12.57 4.85
CA LEU A 5 -0.07 -12.40 3.82
C LEU A 5 1.24 -13.06 4.23
N ARG A 6 1.67 -12.83 5.48
CA ARG A 6 2.89 -13.43 6.02
C ARG A 6 2.81 -14.94 6.15
N GLU A 7 1.66 -15.47 6.57
CA GLU A 7 1.42 -16.93 6.63
C GLU A 7 1.39 -17.55 5.23
N GLY A 8 0.98 -16.80 4.21
CA GLY A 8 1.12 -17.17 2.80
C GLY A 8 2.55 -17.06 2.25
N GLY A 9 3.55 -16.75 3.07
CA GLY A 9 4.94 -16.60 2.66
C GLY A 9 5.27 -15.28 1.96
N ILE A 10 4.38 -14.28 2.04
CA ILE A 10 4.59 -12.96 1.44
C ILE A 10 5.32 -12.07 2.45
N ASP A 11 6.39 -11.42 2.00
CA ASP A 11 7.18 -10.45 2.77
C ASP A 11 6.43 -9.12 2.94
N ALA A 12 5.36 -9.15 3.73
CA ALA A 12 4.47 -8.02 3.91
C ALA A 12 4.86 -7.15 5.10
N HIS A 13 4.82 -5.83 4.89
CA HIS A 13 5.19 -4.82 5.87
C HIS A 13 4.03 -3.83 6.06
N PRO A 14 3.67 -3.45 7.30
CA PRO A 14 2.74 -2.37 7.53
C PRO A 14 3.41 -1.03 7.17
N VAL A 15 2.68 -0.17 6.47
CA VAL A 15 3.11 1.20 6.14
C VAL A 15 1.95 2.12 6.46
N ASP A 16 2.19 3.10 7.34
CA ASP A 16 1.24 4.18 7.57
C ASP A 16 1.64 5.39 6.70
N PRO A 17 0.78 5.85 5.77
CA PRO A 17 1.10 6.96 4.88
C PRO A 17 1.20 8.32 5.60
N LYS A 18 0.82 8.41 6.89
CA LYS A 18 1.09 9.61 7.71
C LYS A 18 2.51 9.65 8.24
N GLU A 19 3.16 8.50 8.36
CA GLU A 19 4.51 8.36 8.89
C GLU A 19 5.54 8.17 7.78
N VAL A 20 5.13 7.55 6.67
CA VAL A 20 5.99 7.21 5.54
C VAL A 20 5.48 7.90 4.29
N ASP A 21 6.37 8.61 3.62
CA ASP A 21 6.08 9.18 2.31
C ASP A 21 5.92 8.06 1.27
N VAL A 22 4.73 7.95 0.70
CA VAL A 22 4.37 6.87 -0.23
C VAL A 22 5.17 6.95 -1.54
N ALA A 23 5.72 8.11 -1.92
CA ALA A 23 6.57 8.21 -3.10
C ALA A 23 7.92 7.48 -2.92
N GLN A 24 8.33 7.22 -1.69
CA GLN A 24 9.54 6.46 -1.41
C GLN A 24 9.35 4.94 -1.50
N LEU A 25 8.12 4.42 -1.54
CA LEU A 25 7.89 2.97 -1.49
C LEU A 25 8.61 2.21 -2.60
N LYS A 26 8.65 2.77 -3.80
CA LYS A 26 9.38 2.17 -4.93
C LYS A 26 10.90 2.15 -4.68
N ALA A 27 11.45 3.22 -4.11
CA ALA A 27 12.86 3.30 -3.75
C ALA A 27 13.22 2.38 -2.57
N MET A 28 12.26 2.11 -1.67
CA MET A 28 12.38 1.13 -0.59
C MET A 28 12.29 -0.32 -1.08
N GLY A 29 12.04 -0.55 -2.37
CA GLY A 29 12.01 -1.88 -2.97
C GLY A 29 10.64 -2.58 -2.91
N PHE A 30 9.57 -1.87 -2.52
CA PHE A 30 8.23 -2.45 -2.59
C PHE A 30 7.79 -2.67 -4.04
N GLN A 31 7.20 -3.83 -4.29
CA GLN A 31 6.79 -4.28 -5.62
C GLN A 31 5.28 -4.16 -5.85
N LYS A 32 4.48 -4.23 -4.77
CA LYS A 32 3.03 -4.09 -4.78
C LYS A 32 2.57 -3.47 -3.45
N ALA A 33 1.48 -2.72 -3.49
CA ALA A 33 0.83 -2.18 -2.30
C ALA A 33 -0.51 -2.86 -2.05
N PHE A 34 -0.78 -3.26 -0.81
CA PHE A 34 -2.11 -3.72 -0.40
C PHE A 34 -2.77 -2.59 0.40
N ILE A 35 -3.83 -1.99 -0.13
CA ILE A 35 -4.54 -0.90 0.56
C ILE A 35 -5.50 -1.51 1.57
N ALA A 36 -5.11 -1.52 2.85
CA ALA A 36 -5.92 -1.99 3.97
C ALA A 36 -6.52 -0.83 4.81
N LEU A 37 -6.67 0.34 4.20
CA LEU A 37 -7.22 1.54 4.86
C LEU A 37 -8.76 1.49 4.80
N HIS A 38 -9.41 1.69 5.94
CA HIS A 38 -10.86 1.92 6.03
C HIS A 38 -11.10 3.38 6.46
N GLY A 39 -11.85 4.16 5.66
CA GLY A 39 -12.18 5.57 5.92
C GLY A 39 -11.52 6.60 4.98
N ARG A 40 -11.89 7.88 5.16
CA ARG A 40 -11.40 9.03 4.37
C ARG A 40 -9.87 9.11 4.42
N GLY A 41 -9.24 8.93 3.25
CA GLY A 41 -7.79 8.83 3.07
C GLY A 41 -7.38 7.60 2.25
N GLY A 42 -8.08 6.47 2.43
CA GLY A 42 -7.95 5.28 1.58
C GLY A 42 -8.93 5.24 0.42
N GLU A 43 -10.14 5.79 0.63
CA GLU A 43 -11.27 5.72 -0.31
C GLU A 43 -11.44 6.97 -1.19
N ASP A 44 -10.65 8.04 -0.95
CA ASP A 44 -10.75 9.33 -1.66
C ASP A 44 -9.94 9.36 -2.97
N GLY A 45 -9.41 8.23 -3.45
CA GLY A 45 -8.68 8.16 -4.73
C GLY A 45 -7.26 8.72 -4.71
N THR A 46 -6.88 9.54 -3.72
CA THR A 46 -5.57 10.22 -3.70
C THR A 46 -4.41 9.22 -3.61
N LEU A 47 -4.50 8.23 -2.73
CA LEU A 47 -3.46 7.20 -2.59
C LEU A 47 -3.35 6.34 -3.85
N GLN A 48 -4.48 5.98 -4.45
CA GLN A 48 -4.58 5.21 -5.68
C GLN A 48 -3.93 5.95 -6.86
N GLY A 49 -4.23 7.25 -7.00
CA GLY A 49 -3.61 8.10 -8.02
C GLY A 49 -2.11 8.26 -7.84
N MET A 50 -1.62 8.33 -6.60
CA MET A 50 -0.17 8.41 -6.36
C MET A 50 0.53 7.09 -6.70
N LEU A 51 -0.07 5.95 -6.34
CA LEU A 51 0.46 4.63 -6.67
C LEU A 51 0.47 4.38 -8.19
N GLU A 52 -0.56 4.83 -8.92
CA GLU A 52 -0.58 4.85 -10.39
C GLU A 52 0.58 5.66 -10.96
N LEU A 53 0.82 6.88 -10.44
CA LEU A 53 1.90 7.75 -10.90
C LEU A 53 3.29 7.12 -10.65
N LEU A 54 3.45 6.41 -9.54
CA LEU A 54 4.66 5.67 -9.19
C LEU A 54 4.82 4.39 -10.01
N GLY A 55 3.76 3.94 -10.69
CA GLY A 55 3.68 2.64 -11.36
C GLY A 55 3.82 1.48 -10.38
N LEU A 56 3.32 1.64 -9.15
CA LEU A 56 3.33 0.60 -8.12
C LEU A 56 1.96 -0.09 -8.14
N PRO A 57 1.86 -1.35 -8.59
CA PRO A 57 0.60 -2.08 -8.61
C PRO A 57 0.00 -2.16 -7.21
N TYR A 58 -1.31 -1.97 -7.10
CA TYR A 58 -2.01 -2.01 -5.82
C TYR A 58 -3.32 -2.78 -5.87
N THR A 59 -3.76 -3.25 -4.70
CA THR A 59 -5.08 -3.85 -4.51
C THR A 59 -5.90 -2.94 -3.60
N ALA A 60 -7.17 -2.71 -3.96
CA ALA A 60 -8.15 -2.14 -3.04
C ALA A 60 -8.71 -3.25 -2.14
N ALA A 61 -8.76 -3.01 -0.83
CA ALA A 61 -9.63 -3.80 0.04
C ALA A 61 -11.07 -3.41 -0.23
N ALA A 62 -11.92 -4.40 -0.55
CA ALA A 62 -13.38 -4.25 -0.54
C ALA A 62 -13.92 -4.37 0.89
#